data_AF-A0A1W9UGR3-F1
#
_entry.id   AF-A0A1W9UGR3-F1
#
_cell.length_a   1.000
_cell.length_b   1.000
_cell.length_c   1.000
_cell.angle_alpha   90.00
_cell.angle_beta   90.00
_cell.angle_gamma   90.00
#
_symmetry.space_group_name_H-M   'P 1'
#
loop_
_entity.id
_entity.type
_entity.pdbx_description
1 polymer ?
#
loop_
_entity_poly.entity_id
_entity_poly.type
_entity_poly.pdbx_seq_one_letter_code
_entity_poly.pdbx_strand_id
1 'polypeptide(L)'
;MTVFAETELFDACRVLFSNEVQVSRDFLFYIQPSGVKTAYRKKARETHPDLLIDAPPEEYERQNELFRDVNQAYKLLDLFANSPSKRLWPTADSRTGFGAGCQPSTGSGQHSQENYTDGEGQDQQSSILLPRRYLETGLFLYYRGVISYDEMIEALVWQRRQRPIIGNIAENWGWLKSGDIQAINRFHGRRGRFGARAVQMGYLTTFQVQVLLRHQRHAQKRFGQYFVEQGRLTRSEIDAYIREQLLHNSKFNNSRR
;
A
#
# COMPACT_ATOMS: atom_id res chain seq x y z
N MET A 1 -22.37 12.51 9.42
CA MET A 1 -21.19 11.69 9.10
C MET A 1 -20.94 11.80 7.60
N THR A 2 -19.93 12.55 7.17
CA THR A 2 -19.59 12.69 5.74
C THR A 2 -18.91 11.40 5.26
N VAL A 3 -19.59 10.68 4.36
CA VAL A 3 -19.04 9.49 3.71
C VAL A 3 -18.28 9.98 2.49
N PHE A 4 -16.95 9.98 2.56
CA PHE A 4 -16.12 10.34 1.41
C PHE A 4 -15.96 9.13 0.49
N ALA A 5 -16.23 9.29 -0.80
CA ALA A 5 -15.91 8.26 -1.77
C ALA A 5 -14.40 8.23 -2.00
N GLU A 6 -13.81 7.04 -1.91
CA GLU A 6 -12.36 6.86 -2.04
C GLU A 6 -11.81 7.30 -3.40
N THR A 7 -12.60 7.14 -4.45
CA THR A 7 -12.28 7.60 -5.79
C THR A 7 -12.20 9.12 -5.87
N GLU A 8 -13.11 9.84 -5.22
CA GLU A 8 -13.14 11.31 -5.22
C GLU A 8 -11.93 11.88 -4.48
N LEU A 9 -11.48 11.25 -3.39
CA LEU A 9 -10.27 11.63 -2.66
C LEU A 9 -9.00 11.41 -3.50
N PHE A 10 -8.94 10.31 -4.24
CA PHE A 10 -7.82 10.05 -5.15
C PHE A 10 -7.78 11.02 -6.32
N ASP A 11 -8.93 11.32 -6.91
CA ASP A 11 -9.02 12.28 -8.01
C ASP A 11 -8.71 13.71 -7.53
N ALA A 12 -9.18 14.11 -6.34
CA ALA A 12 -8.79 15.37 -5.71
C ALA A 12 -7.27 15.45 -5.45
N CYS A 13 -6.64 14.36 -5.02
CA CYS A 13 -5.18 14.33 -4.86
C CYS A 13 -4.43 14.43 -6.19
N ARG A 14 -4.93 13.81 -7.26
CA ARG A 14 -4.33 13.93 -8.60
C ARG A 14 -4.40 15.36 -9.13
N VAL A 15 -5.51 16.05 -8.89
CA VAL A 15 -5.69 17.46 -9.28
C VAL A 15 -4.71 18.37 -8.53
N LEU A 16 -4.46 18.10 -7.24
CA LEU A 16 -3.74 19.01 -6.34
C LEU A 16 -2.23 18.73 -6.21
N PHE A 17 -1.79 17.47 -6.35
CA PHE A 17 -0.37 17.08 -6.23
C PHE A 17 0.33 16.81 -7.57
N SER A 18 -0.40 16.90 -8.69
CA SER A 18 0.08 16.58 -10.05
C SER A 18 0.53 15.11 -10.19
N ASN A 19 0.57 14.62 -11.44
CA ASN A 19 0.76 13.19 -11.78
C ASN A 19 2.08 12.54 -11.33
N GLU A 20 2.98 13.28 -10.69
CA GLU A 20 4.31 12.81 -10.28
C GLU A 20 4.28 12.06 -8.94
N VAL A 21 3.24 12.25 -8.13
CA VAL A 21 3.11 11.57 -6.83
C VAL A 21 2.26 10.32 -7.01
N GLN A 22 2.83 9.14 -6.71
CA GLN A 22 2.06 7.90 -6.65
C GLN A 22 1.04 7.99 -5.50
N VAL A 23 -0.18 8.41 -5.82
CA VAL A 23 -1.25 8.54 -4.84
C VAL A 23 -1.68 7.14 -4.38
N SER A 24 -1.18 6.71 -3.22
CA SER A 24 -1.55 5.46 -2.55
C SER A 24 -2.51 5.73 -1.39
N ARG A 25 -3.15 4.67 -0.86
CA ARG A 25 -3.97 4.79 0.36
C ARG A 25 -3.16 5.29 1.55
N ASP A 26 -1.87 4.94 1.59
CA ASP A 26 -0.96 5.35 2.65
C ASP A 26 -0.61 6.85 2.52
N PHE A 27 -0.56 7.38 1.30
CA PHE A 27 -0.41 8.82 1.04
C PHE A 27 -1.62 9.60 1.57
N LEU A 28 -2.85 9.14 1.34
CA LEU A 28 -4.06 9.74 1.91
C LEU A 28 -4.06 9.69 3.44
N PHE A 29 -3.48 8.65 4.04
CA PHE A 29 -3.34 8.56 5.49
C PHE A 29 -2.24 9.49 6.04
N TYR A 30 -1.14 9.68 5.30
CA TYR A 30 -0.07 10.56 5.72
C TYR A 30 -0.33 12.04 5.41
N ILE A 31 -1.37 12.34 4.61
CA ILE A 31 -1.69 13.70 4.20
C ILE A 31 -1.98 14.58 5.43
N GLN A 32 -1.16 15.61 5.61
CA GLN A 32 -1.31 16.60 6.68
C GLN A 32 -2.00 17.86 6.13
N PRO A 33 -2.85 18.53 6.92
CA PRO A 33 -3.52 19.76 6.48
C PRO A 33 -2.53 20.87 6.09
N SER A 34 -1.33 20.91 6.70
CA SER A 34 -0.22 21.78 6.31
C SER A 34 0.30 21.48 4.90
N GLY A 35 0.47 20.20 4.56
CA GLY A 35 0.89 19.75 3.22
C GLY A 35 -0.16 20.04 2.15
N VAL A 36 -1.44 19.81 2.45
CA VAL A 36 -2.57 20.15 1.55
C VAL A 36 -2.62 21.64 1.25
N LYS A 37 -2.47 22.49 2.28
CA LYS A 37 -2.43 23.95 2.12
C LYS A 37 -1.23 24.42 1.31
N THR A 38 -0.08 23.79 1.48
CA THR A 38 1.15 24.14 0.75
C THR A 38 1.03 23.78 -0.73
N ALA A 39 0.54 22.58 -1.04
CA ALA A 39 0.30 22.14 -2.40
C ALA A 39 -0.81 22.97 -3.08
N TYR A 40 -1.88 23.30 -2.36
CA TYR A 40 -2.93 24.21 -2.85
C TYR A 40 -2.37 25.60 -3.17
N ARG A 41 -1.55 26.20 -2.30
CA ARG A 41 -0.93 27.51 -2.57
C ARG A 41 -0.04 27.50 -3.80
N LYS A 42 0.65 26.39 -4.06
CA LYS A 42 1.48 26.22 -5.26
C LYS A 42 0.61 26.11 -6.51
N LYS A 43 -0.38 25.21 -6.52
CA LYS A 43 -1.33 25.02 -7.62
C LYS A 43 -2.18 26.25 -7.91
N ALA A 44 -2.72 26.89 -6.88
CA ALA A 44 -3.55 28.09 -6.99
C ALA A 44 -2.76 29.29 -7.55
N ARG A 45 -1.44 29.34 -7.35
CA ARG A 45 -0.57 30.32 -8.01
C ARG A 45 -0.35 30.00 -9.48
N GLU A 46 -0.25 28.72 -9.84
CA GLU A 46 -0.04 28.27 -11.23
C GLU A 46 -1.32 28.36 -12.08
N THR A 47 -2.49 28.18 -11.48
CA THR A 47 -3.79 28.16 -12.16
C THR A 47 -4.66 29.39 -11.86
N HIS A 48 -4.07 30.50 -11.41
CA HIS A 48 -4.84 31.70 -11.06
C HIS A 48 -5.33 32.44 -12.32
N PRO A 49 -6.62 32.81 -12.40
CA PRO A 49 -7.16 33.50 -13.57
C PRO A 49 -6.53 34.88 -13.83
N ASP A 50 -5.96 35.55 -12.81
CA ASP A 50 -5.19 36.81 -12.99
C ASP A 50 -3.89 36.64 -13.79
N LEU A 51 -3.45 35.41 -14.08
CA LEU A 51 -2.33 35.19 -15.00
C LEU A 51 -2.71 35.35 -16.48
N LEU A 52 -4.02 35.38 -16.79
CA LEU A 52 -4.57 35.45 -18.14
C LEU A 52 -5.49 36.67 -18.35
N ILE A 53 -5.06 37.84 -17.92
CA ILE A 53 -5.84 39.09 -18.07
C ILE A 53 -6.06 39.46 -19.56
N ASP A 54 -5.18 39.04 -20.47
CA ASP A 54 -5.21 39.35 -21.92
C ASP A 54 -5.59 38.16 -22.83
N ALA A 55 -6.09 37.04 -22.27
CA ALA A 55 -6.33 35.82 -23.03
C ALA A 55 -7.73 35.75 -23.70
N PRO A 56 -7.90 34.95 -24.76
CA PRO A 56 -9.19 34.70 -25.41
C PRO A 56 -10.26 34.24 -24.40
N PRO A 57 -11.55 34.60 -24.57
CA PRO A 57 -12.62 34.26 -23.63
C PRO A 57 -12.71 32.76 -23.31
N GLU A 58 -12.46 31.90 -24.30
CA GLU A 58 -12.48 30.45 -24.14
C GLU A 58 -11.33 29.88 -23.30
N GLU A 59 -10.19 30.56 -23.24
CA GLU A 59 -9.03 30.16 -22.44
C GLU A 59 -9.18 30.63 -21.00
N TYR A 60 -9.77 31.82 -20.82
CA TYR A 60 -10.15 32.35 -19.52
C TYR A 60 -11.19 31.45 -18.84
N GLU A 61 -12.23 31.02 -19.56
CA GLU A 61 -13.25 30.09 -19.05
C GLU A 61 -12.63 28.74 -18.64
N ARG A 62 -11.78 28.15 -19.49
CA ARG A 62 -11.07 26.90 -19.17
C ARG A 62 -10.18 27.02 -17.94
N GLN A 63 -9.46 28.12 -17.78
CA GLN A 63 -8.65 28.33 -16.58
C GLN A 63 -9.49 28.58 -15.32
N ASN A 64 -10.63 29.25 -15.45
CA ASN A 64 -11.55 29.46 -14.35
C ASN A 64 -12.19 28.14 -13.89
N GLU A 65 -12.52 27.23 -14.82
CA GLU A 65 -12.96 25.87 -14.51
C GLU A 65 -11.87 25.08 -13.79
N LEU A 66 -10.63 25.10 -14.29
CA LEU A 66 -9.50 24.44 -13.63
C LEU A 66 -9.25 24.98 -12.22
N PHE A 67 -9.36 26.30 -12.02
CA PHE A 67 -9.23 26.93 -10.70
C PHE A 67 -10.38 26.55 -9.76
N ARG A 68 -11.61 26.40 -10.28
CA ARG A 68 -12.76 25.92 -9.52
C ARG A 68 -12.56 24.48 -9.07
N ASP A 69 -12.04 23.62 -9.93
CA ASP A 69 -11.76 22.22 -9.64
C ASP A 69 -10.65 22.07 -8.59
N VAL A 70 -9.59 22.86 -8.68
CA VAL A 70 -8.52 22.93 -7.66
C VAL A 70 -9.08 23.37 -6.30
N ASN A 71 -9.98 24.35 -6.28
CA ASN A 71 -10.63 24.81 -5.05
C ASN A 71 -11.57 23.75 -4.44
N GLN A 72 -12.33 23.05 -5.27
CA GLN A 72 -13.20 21.96 -4.83
C GLN A 72 -12.37 20.80 -4.27
N ALA A 73 -11.29 20.40 -4.96
CA ALA A 73 -10.36 19.38 -4.49
C ALA A 73 -9.72 19.76 -3.15
N TYR A 74 -9.29 21.03 -2.98
CA TYR A 74 -8.76 21.53 -1.71
C TYR A 74 -9.77 21.43 -0.58
N LYS A 75 -11.02 21.87 -0.79
CA LYS A 75 -12.07 21.80 0.23
C LYS A 75 -12.36 20.36 0.65
N LEU A 76 -12.40 19.42 -0.30
CA LEU A 76 -12.59 18.00 -0.01
C LEU A 76 -11.43 17.42 0.81
N LEU A 77 -10.18 17.73 0.44
CA LEU A 77 -9.00 17.24 1.15
C LEU A 77 -8.80 17.89 2.52
N ASP A 78 -9.13 19.16 2.68
CA ASP A 78 -9.08 19.87 3.97
C ASP A 78 -10.17 19.35 4.92
N LEU A 79 -11.39 19.15 4.42
CA LEU A 79 -12.46 18.50 5.20
C LEU A 79 -12.08 17.07 5.61
N PHE A 80 -11.47 16.30 4.71
CA PHE A 80 -10.99 14.96 5.02
C PHE A 80 -9.83 14.96 6.03
N ALA A 81 -8.85 15.85 5.87
CA ALA A 81 -7.69 15.96 6.75
C ALA A 81 -8.09 16.40 8.18
N ASN A 82 -9.14 17.20 8.30
CA ASN A 82 -9.66 17.69 9.59
C ASN A 82 -10.72 16.76 10.21
N SER A 83 -11.27 15.78 9.47
CA SER A 83 -12.30 14.87 9.98
C SER A 83 -11.71 13.72 10.81
N PRO A 84 -12.39 13.29 11.90
CA PRO A 84 -11.99 12.13 12.69
C PRO A 84 -12.14 10.79 11.94
N SER A 85 -12.80 10.79 10.78
CA SER A 85 -12.94 9.64 9.88
C SER A 85 -11.60 9.14 9.31
N LYS A 86 -10.54 9.97 9.33
CA LYS A 86 -9.17 9.54 9.08
C LYS A 86 -8.71 8.39 9.99
N ARG A 87 -9.23 8.32 11.23
CA ARG A 87 -8.95 7.23 12.18
C ARG A 87 -9.80 5.98 11.95
N LEU A 88 -10.92 6.12 11.23
CA LEU A 88 -11.87 5.03 10.95
C LEU A 88 -11.63 4.38 9.59
N TRP A 89 -10.82 5.00 8.73
CA TRP A 89 -10.32 4.38 7.51
C TRP A 89 -9.28 3.33 7.91
N PRO A 90 -9.59 2.03 7.78
CA PRO A 90 -8.61 1.01 8.03
C PRO A 90 -7.55 1.16 6.95
N THR A 91 -6.30 1.38 7.34
CA THR A 91 -5.16 1.03 6.50
C THR A 91 -5.45 -0.34 5.88
N ALA A 92 -5.05 -0.58 4.63
CA ALA A 92 -5.06 -1.95 4.09
C ALA A 92 -4.33 -2.94 5.04
N ASP A 93 -3.51 -2.39 5.94
CA ASP A 93 -2.79 -3.02 7.03
C ASP A 93 -3.53 -3.27 8.36
N SER A 94 -4.83 -2.99 8.51
CA SER A 94 -5.51 -3.33 9.79
C SER A 94 -5.66 -4.84 10.04
N ARG A 95 -5.32 -5.68 9.05
CA ARG A 95 -5.14 -7.14 9.22
C ARG A 95 -3.69 -7.60 9.24
N THR A 96 -2.74 -6.72 8.92
CA THR A 96 -1.30 -6.95 8.94
C THR A 96 -0.70 -5.90 9.84
N GLY A 97 -0.70 -6.16 11.16
CA GLY A 97 -0.30 -5.20 12.18
C GLY A 97 1.04 -4.52 11.89
N PHE A 98 0.97 -3.34 11.28
CA PHE A 98 2.05 -2.39 11.06
C PHE A 98 1.62 -1.03 11.61
N GLY A 99 1.38 -0.99 12.92
CA GLY A 99 1.40 0.28 13.66
C GLY A 99 2.84 0.70 13.90
N ALA A 100 3.32 1.68 13.16
CA ALA A 100 4.34 2.61 13.64
C ALA A 100 3.62 3.67 14.48
N GLY A 101 3.95 3.74 15.76
CA GLY A 101 3.34 4.67 16.71
C GLY A 101 4.27 4.91 17.88
N CYS A 102 5.41 5.55 17.63
CA CYS A 102 5.94 6.51 18.59
C CYS A 102 5.10 7.78 18.43
N GLN A 103 4.24 8.08 19.40
CA GLN A 103 3.68 9.42 19.56
C GLN A 103 4.48 10.13 20.68
N PRO A 104 4.90 11.39 20.48
CA PRO A 104 5.39 12.21 21.58
C PRO A 104 4.19 12.60 22.45
N SER A 105 4.16 12.10 23.67
CA SER A 105 3.16 12.43 24.68
C SER A 105 3.48 13.76 25.35
N THR A 106 2.74 14.81 24.99
CA THR A 106 2.62 16.01 25.83
C THR A 106 1.54 15.76 26.88
N GLY A 107 1.97 15.45 28.11
CA GLY A 107 1.33 15.77 29.40
C GLY A 107 -0.09 15.27 29.68
N SER A 108 -0.20 14.22 30.52
CA SER A 108 -0.83 14.29 31.85
C SER A 108 -0.92 12.91 32.52
N GLY A 109 -0.31 12.76 33.71
CA GLY A 109 -0.81 11.84 34.73
C GLY A 109 0.03 10.62 35.12
N GLN A 110 0.93 10.84 36.09
CA GLN A 110 1.26 9.98 37.26
C GLN A 110 2.05 8.67 37.10
N HIS A 111 3.25 8.70 37.74
CA HIS A 111 4.02 7.61 38.38
C HIS A 111 4.43 6.41 37.49
N SER A 112 5.72 6.11 37.27
CA SER A 112 6.71 5.83 38.32
C SER A 112 8.16 6.07 37.83
N GLN A 113 9.00 6.52 38.75
CA GLN A 113 10.46 6.68 38.63
C GLN A 113 11.14 5.34 38.35
N GLU A 114 12.01 5.27 37.34
CA GLU A 114 13.30 4.56 37.42
C GLU A 114 14.36 5.28 36.57
N ASN A 115 15.55 5.40 37.16
CA ASN A 115 16.66 6.28 36.78
C ASN A 115 17.27 5.99 35.39
N TYR A 116 17.55 7.04 34.62
CA TYR A 116 18.62 7.01 33.61
C TYR A 116 19.44 8.29 33.68
N THR A 117 20.71 8.12 34.04
CA THR A 117 21.77 9.13 34.07
C THR A 117 22.30 9.38 32.66
N ASP A 118 22.62 10.64 32.38
CA ASP A 118 23.21 11.15 31.15
C ASP A 118 24.55 10.48 30.78
N GLY A 119 24.80 10.32 29.47
CA GLY A 119 26.07 9.88 28.91
C GLY A 119 26.09 10.00 27.38
N GLU A 120 27.02 10.82 26.89
CA GLU A 120 27.21 11.25 25.51
C GLU A 120 27.68 10.15 24.54
N GLY A 121 27.31 10.29 23.27
CA GLY A 121 28.07 9.89 22.07
C GLY A 121 28.55 8.45 21.93
N GLN A 122 27.85 7.65 21.11
CA GLN A 122 28.48 6.67 20.21
C GLN A 122 27.51 6.17 19.13
N ASP A 123 27.94 6.39 17.89
CA ASP A 123 27.44 5.78 16.66
C ASP A 123 27.47 4.23 16.71
N GLN A 124 26.66 3.61 15.83
CA GLN A 124 26.78 2.22 15.36
C GLN A 124 26.50 1.09 16.37
N GLN A 125 25.23 0.87 16.71
CA GLN A 125 24.63 -0.49 16.81
C GLN A 125 23.17 -0.38 17.25
N SER A 126 22.32 0.11 16.35
CA SER A 126 20.90 -0.22 16.42
C SER A 126 20.76 -1.71 16.05
N SER A 127 21.02 -2.58 17.02
CA SER A 127 20.42 -3.91 17.05
C SER A 127 18.91 -3.68 17.15
N ILE A 128 18.27 -3.47 16.00
CA ILE A 128 16.84 -3.18 15.94
C ILE A 128 16.13 -4.39 16.56
N LEU A 129 15.61 -4.20 17.76
CA LEU A 129 14.92 -5.24 18.51
C LEU A 129 13.79 -5.78 17.64
N LEU A 130 13.83 -7.08 17.35
CA LEU A 130 12.80 -7.74 16.55
C LEU A 130 11.42 -7.45 17.14
N PRO A 131 10.47 -6.90 16.36
CA PRO A 131 9.14 -6.60 16.85
C PRO A 131 8.46 -7.81 17.50
N ARG A 132 7.81 -7.59 18.65
CA ARG A 132 7.07 -8.62 19.40
C ARG A 132 5.71 -8.97 18.76
N ARG A 133 5.74 -9.32 17.49
CA ARG A 133 4.57 -9.73 16.69
C ARG A 133 4.99 -10.72 15.62
N TYR A 134 4.00 -11.31 14.96
CA TYR A 134 4.24 -12.13 13.77
C TYR A 134 4.91 -11.29 12.67
N LEU A 135 6.00 -11.80 12.11
CA LEU A 135 6.73 -11.16 11.02
C LEU A 135 6.71 -12.04 9.77
N GLU A 136 6.40 -11.43 8.63
CA GLU A 136 6.61 -12.01 7.31
C GLU A 136 8.10 -12.03 6.96
N THR A 137 8.52 -12.90 6.03
CA THR A 137 9.95 -13.18 5.81
C THR A 137 10.74 -11.94 5.38
N GLY A 138 10.21 -11.13 4.48
CA GLY A 138 10.88 -9.89 4.06
C GLY A 138 11.08 -8.92 5.22
N LEU A 139 10.06 -8.75 6.06
CA LEU A 139 10.12 -7.86 7.22
C LEU A 139 11.07 -8.37 8.29
N PHE A 140 11.11 -9.69 8.50
CA PHE A 140 12.06 -10.31 9.41
C PHE A 140 13.51 -10.06 8.97
N LEU A 141 13.81 -10.28 7.68
CA LEU A 141 15.14 -10.01 7.12
C LEU A 141 15.53 -8.54 7.23
N TYR A 142 14.57 -7.63 7.01
CA TYR A 142 14.76 -6.19 7.17
C TYR A 142 15.09 -5.80 8.61
N TYR A 143 14.29 -6.22 9.59
CA TYR A 143 14.55 -5.92 11.01
C TYR A 143 15.84 -6.57 11.52
N ARG A 144 16.24 -7.70 10.92
CA ARG A 144 17.52 -8.35 11.21
C ARG A 144 18.72 -7.63 10.60
N GLY A 145 18.48 -6.65 9.72
CA GLY A 145 19.53 -5.90 9.01
C GLY A 145 20.19 -6.68 7.87
N VAL A 146 19.58 -7.79 7.42
CA VAL A 146 20.11 -8.63 6.34
C VAL A 146 19.83 -8.00 4.97
N ILE A 147 18.69 -7.30 4.85
CA ILE A 147 18.28 -6.60 3.64
C ILE A 147 17.81 -5.19 4.01
N SER A 148 18.03 -4.24 3.11
CA SER A 148 17.47 -2.89 3.17
C SER A 148 15.99 -2.90 2.77
N TYR A 149 15.30 -1.78 3.05
CA TYR A 149 13.91 -1.60 2.67
C TYR A 149 13.74 -1.62 1.14
N ASP A 150 14.63 -0.95 0.40
CA ASP A 150 14.56 -0.88 -1.07
C ASP A 150 14.72 -2.27 -1.70
N GLU A 151 15.66 -3.07 -1.20
CA GLU A 151 15.85 -4.45 -1.63
C GLU A 151 14.63 -5.34 -1.34
N MET A 152 13.97 -5.12 -0.21
CA MET A 152 12.72 -5.81 0.10
C MET A 152 11.63 -5.46 -0.92
N ILE A 153 11.50 -4.18 -1.30
CA ILE A 153 10.53 -3.74 -2.30
C ILE A 153 10.87 -4.33 -3.68
N GLU A 154 12.13 -4.30 -4.11
CA GLU A 154 12.58 -4.89 -5.36
C GLU A 154 12.24 -6.39 -5.44
N ALA A 155 12.54 -7.13 -4.37
CA ALA A 155 12.24 -8.55 -4.27
C ALA A 155 10.74 -8.84 -4.34
N LEU A 156 9.89 -8.00 -3.70
CA LEU A 156 8.43 -8.12 -3.78
C LEU A 156 7.91 -7.85 -5.21
N VAL A 157 8.45 -6.82 -5.88
CA VAL A 157 8.09 -6.48 -7.26
C VAL A 157 8.50 -7.60 -8.21
N TRP A 158 9.72 -8.11 -8.07
CA TRP A 158 10.22 -9.26 -8.82
C TRP A 158 9.33 -10.49 -8.63
N GLN A 159 8.95 -10.81 -7.39
CA GLN A 159 8.08 -11.94 -7.09
C GLN A 159 6.69 -11.78 -7.70
N ARG A 160 6.14 -10.56 -7.71
CA ARG A 160 4.83 -10.26 -8.28
C ARG A 160 4.82 -10.38 -9.80
N ARG A 161 5.87 -9.93 -10.49
CA ARG A 161 6.00 -9.99 -11.95
C ARG A 161 5.97 -11.41 -12.50
N GLN A 162 6.43 -12.39 -11.72
CA GLN A 162 6.46 -13.79 -12.12
C GLN A 162 5.12 -14.52 -11.94
N ARG A 163 4.14 -13.91 -11.27
CA ARG A 163 2.88 -14.57 -10.95
C ARG A 163 2.02 -14.68 -12.23
N PRO A 164 1.78 -15.89 -12.77
CA PRO A 164 1.01 -16.04 -14.00
C PRO A 164 -0.44 -15.61 -13.80
N ILE A 165 -1.04 -14.99 -14.81
CA ILE A 165 -2.44 -14.54 -14.75
C ILE A 165 -3.36 -15.75 -14.80
N ILE A 166 -4.29 -15.87 -13.85
CA ILE A 166 -5.19 -17.04 -13.73
C ILE A 166 -6.02 -17.27 -14.99
N GLY A 167 -6.49 -16.19 -15.64
CA GLY A 167 -7.23 -16.28 -16.90
C GLY A 167 -6.42 -17.00 -17.99
N ASN A 168 -5.16 -16.61 -18.18
CA ASN A 168 -4.27 -17.23 -19.16
C ASN A 168 -3.98 -18.70 -18.81
N ILE A 169 -3.85 -19.04 -17.52
CA ILE A 169 -3.69 -20.44 -17.10
C ILE A 169 -4.93 -21.25 -17.48
N ALA A 170 -6.12 -20.71 -17.23
CA ALA A 170 -7.39 -21.37 -17.57
C ALA A 170 -7.59 -21.50 -19.09
N GLU A 171 -7.14 -20.50 -19.86
CA GLU A 171 -7.14 -20.55 -21.33
C GLU A 171 -6.19 -21.62 -21.86
N ASN A 172 -4.96 -21.68 -21.35
CA ASN A 172 -3.97 -22.68 -21.75
C ASN A 172 -4.42 -24.10 -21.42
N TRP A 173 -5.26 -24.29 -20.39
CA TRP A 173 -5.84 -25.58 -20.04
C TRP A 173 -7.15 -25.89 -20.79
N GLY A 174 -7.61 -24.98 -21.65
CA GLY A 174 -8.85 -25.12 -22.41
C GLY A 174 -10.12 -24.99 -21.57
N TRP A 175 -10.03 -24.49 -20.34
CA TRP A 175 -11.19 -24.30 -19.44
C TRP A 175 -11.95 -23.00 -19.72
N LEU A 176 -11.27 -21.99 -20.28
CA LEU A 176 -11.87 -20.74 -20.72
C LEU A 176 -11.41 -20.40 -22.13
N LYS A 177 -12.26 -19.75 -22.93
CA LYS A 177 -11.85 -19.09 -24.17
C LYS A 177 -11.53 -17.62 -23.90
N SER A 178 -10.81 -16.96 -24.81
CA SER A 178 -10.49 -15.53 -24.69
C SER A 178 -11.75 -14.66 -24.55
N GLY A 179 -12.85 -15.05 -25.22
CA GLY A 179 -14.16 -14.40 -25.09
C GLY A 179 -14.76 -14.50 -23.69
N ASP A 180 -14.64 -15.67 -23.05
CA ASP A 180 -15.14 -15.90 -21.68
C ASP A 180 -14.35 -15.05 -20.68
N ILE A 181 -13.03 -14.94 -20.86
CA ILE A 181 -12.16 -14.10 -20.02
C ILE A 181 -12.57 -12.63 -20.11
N GLN A 182 -12.85 -12.13 -21.32
CA GLN A 182 -13.33 -10.76 -21.49
C GLN A 182 -14.71 -10.56 -20.85
N ALA A 183 -15.62 -11.52 -20.99
CA ALA A 183 -16.93 -11.47 -20.34
C ALA A 183 -16.80 -11.40 -18.81
N ILE A 184 -15.94 -12.23 -18.21
CA ILE A 184 -15.67 -12.22 -16.76
C ILE A 184 -15.03 -10.90 -16.31
N ASN A 185 -14.12 -10.34 -17.11
CA ASN A 185 -13.46 -9.08 -16.77
C ASN A 185 -14.42 -7.88 -16.84
N ARG A 186 -15.31 -7.84 -17.84
CA ARG A 186 -16.36 -6.82 -18.01
C ARG A 186 -17.51 -6.98 -17.03
N PHE A 187 -17.66 -8.14 -16.41
CA PHE A 187 -18.68 -8.36 -15.40
C PHE A 187 -18.38 -7.55 -14.13
N HIS A 188 -19.17 -6.50 -13.93
CA HIS A 188 -19.14 -5.59 -12.78
C HIS A 188 -20.24 -5.90 -11.76
N GLY A 189 -20.69 -7.16 -11.64
CA GLY A 189 -21.69 -7.57 -10.63
C GLY A 189 -21.22 -7.39 -9.18
N ARG A 190 -21.49 -8.35 -8.28
CA ARG A 190 -20.93 -8.24 -6.92
C ARG A 190 -19.40 -8.17 -7.01
N ARG A 191 -18.80 -7.07 -6.51
CA ARG A 191 -17.35 -6.83 -6.53
C ARG A 191 -16.63 -8.08 -6.00
N GLY A 192 -15.65 -8.58 -6.75
CA GLY A 192 -14.99 -9.84 -6.42
C GLY A 192 -13.77 -10.15 -7.27
N ARG A 193 -12.94 -11.09 -6.78
CA ARG A 193 -11.76 -11.58 -7.50
C ARG A 193 -12.20 -12.32 -8.78
N PHE A 194 -11.33 -12.38 -9.78
CA PHE A 194 -11.61 -13.03 -11.09
C PHE A 194 -12.23 -14.43 -10.92
N GLY A 195 -11.63 -15.30 -10.10
CA GLY A 195 -12.15 -16.66 -9.89
C GLY A 195 -13.56 -16.69 -9.27
N ALA A 196 -13.88 -15.79 -8.34
CA ALA A 196 -15.23 -15.71 -7.76
C ALA A 196 -16.26 -15.26 -8.81
N ARG A 197 -15.89 -14.31 -9.67
CA ARG A 197 -16.73 -13.86 -10.79
C ARG A 197 -16.93 -14.98 -11.82
N ALA A 198 -15.87 -15.71 -12.16
CA ALA A 198 -15.94 -16.85 -13.07
C ALA A 198 -16.89 -17.95 -12.57
N VAL A 199 -16.90 -18.22 -11.26
CA VAL A 199 -17.84 -19.17 -10.63
C VAL A 199 -19.26 -18.65 -10.66
N GLN A 200 -19.46 -17.38 -10.33
CA GLN A 200 -20.79 -16.76 -10.34
C GLN A 200 -21.42 -16.77 -11.75
N MET A 201 -20.62 -16.56 -12.79
CA MET A 201 -21.07 -16.58 -14.18
C MET A 201 -21.17 -18.00 -14.77
N GLY A 202 -20.82 -19.03 -14.01
CA GLY A 202 -20.89 -20.44 -14.46
C GLY A 202 -19.77 -20.87 -15.42
N TYR A 203 -18.77 -20.02 -15.67
CA TYR A 203 -17.65 -20.36 -16.55
C TYR A 203 -16.63 -21.30 -15.90
N LEU A 204 -16.47 -21.23 -14.58
CA LEU A 204 -15.59 -22.13 -13.82
C LEU A 204 -16.31 -22.67 -12.60
N THR A 205 -15.93 -23.85 -12.14
CA THR A 205 -16.33 -24.38 -10.84
C THR A 205 -15.41 -23.89 -9.73
N THR A 206 -15.90 -23.90 -8.48
CA THR A 206 -15.06 -23.58 -7.30
C THR A 206 -13.81 -24.45 -7.24
N PHE A 207 -13.94 -25.74 -7.60
CA PHE A 207 -12.83 -26.68 -7.66
C PHE A 207 -11.77 -26.25 -8.69
N GLN A 208 -12.17 -25.94 -9.93
CA GLN A 208 -11.25 -25.46 -10.97
C GLN A 208 -10.50 -24.19 -10.53
N VAL A 209 -11.19 -23.25 -9.88
CA VAL A 209 -10.54 -22.04 -9.35
C VAL A 209 -9.49 -22.38 -8.30
N GLN A 210 -9.74 -23.35 -7.39
CA GLN A 210 -8.74 -23.77 -6.42
C GLN A 210 -7.53 -24.45 -7.08
N VAL A 211 -7.74 -25.26 -8.12
CA VAL A 211 -6.66 -25.88 -8.90
C VAL A 211 -5.80 -24.80 -9.57
N LEU A 212 -6.43 -23.82 -10.23
CA LEU A 212 -5.72 -22.69 -10.86
C LEU A 212 -4.91 -21.89 -9.83
N LEU A 213 -5.48 -21.61 -8.66
CA LEU A 213 -4.79 -20.91 -7.58
C LEU A 213 -3.60 -21.70 -7.03
N ARG A 214 -3.74 -23.02 -6.90
CA ARG A 214 -2.66 -23.90 -6.46
C ARG A 214 -1.52 -23.92 -7.47
N HIS A 215 -1.84 -24.03 -8.76
CA HIS A 215 -0.85 -23.99 -9.83
C HIS A 215 -0.15 -22.63 -9.91
N GLN A 216 -0.91 -21.52 -9.86
CA GLN A 216 -0.35 -20.17 -9.83
C GLN A 216 0.63 -19.98 -8.65
N ARG A 217 0.28 -20.48 -7.46
CA ARG A 217 1.16 -20.42 -6.28
C ARG A 217 2.43 -21.24 -6.47
N HIS A 218 2.34 -22.39 -7.11
CA HIS A 218 3.50 -23.24 -7.39
C HIS A 218 4.42 -22.65 -8.46
N ALA A 219 3.87 -21.95 -9.45
CA ALA A 219 4.64 -21.30 -10.51
C ALA A 219 5.38 -20.04 -10.04
N GLN A 220 4.90 -19.38 -9.00
CA GLN A 220 5.54 -18.19 -8.44
C GLN A 220 6.78 -18.57 -7.63
N LYS A 221 7.94 -17.98 -7.95
CA LYS A 221 9.16 -18.22 -7.16
C LYS A 221 9.02 -17.65 -5.75
N ARG A 222 9.82 -18.18 -4.83
CA ARG A 222 9.82 -17.73 -3.43
C ARG A 222 10.53 -16.39 -3.32
N PHE A 223 10.05 -15.53 -2.41
CA PHE A 223 10.65 -14.21 -2.13
C PHE A 223 12.17 -14.28 -1.91
N GLY A 224 12.64 -15.21 -1.07
CA GLY A 224 14.07 -15.39 -0.80
C GLY A 224 14.90 -15.74 -2.03
N GLN A 225 14.30 -16.39 -3.04
CA GLN A 225 15.03 -16.80 -4.24
C GLN A 225 15.57 -15.61 -5.04
N TYR A 226 14.96 -14.42 -4.90
CA TYR A 226 15.50 -13.18 -5.46
C TYR A 226 16.96 -12.95 -5.03
N PHE A 227 17.24 -13.05 -3.73
CA PHE A 227 18.57 -12.78 -3.18
C PHE A 227 19.60 -13.84 -3.57
N VAL A 228 19.16 -15.07 -3.82
CA VAL A 228 20.02 -16.13 -4.37
C VAL A 228 20.37 -15.86 -5.82
N GLU A 229 19.39 -15.47 -6.64
CA GLU A 229 19.61 -15.15 -8.06
C GLU A 229 20.45 -13.89 -8.25
N GLN A 230 20.38 -12.93 -7.31
CA GLN A 230 21.26 -11.76 -7.28
C GLN A 230 22.65 -12.05 -6.67
N GLY A 231 22.92 -13.28 -6.20
CA GLY A 231 24.19 -13.67 -5.59
C GLY A 231 24.48 -13.02 -4.23
N ARG A 232 23.48 -12.44 -3.56
CA ARG A 232 23.63 -11.74 -2.28
C ARG A 232 23.52 -12.67 -1.07
N LEU A 233 22.68 -13.70 -1.18
CA LEU A 233 22.50 -14.71 -0.14
C LEU A 233 22.54 -16.10 -0.76
N THR A 234 23.17 -17.03 -0.07
CA THR A 234 23.11 -18.45 -0.41
C THR A 234 21.78 -19.06 0.01
N ARG A 235 21.40 -20.16 -0.62
CA ARG A 235 20.18 -20.90 -0.26
C ARG A 235 20.20 -21.36 1.20
N SER A 236 21.36 -21.78 1.70
CA SER A 236 21.57 -22.19 3.09
C SER A 236 21.34 -21.04 4.09
N GLU A 237 21.79 -19.83 3.77
CA GLU A 237 21.59 -18.65 4.63
C GLU A 237 20.11 -18.29 4.71
N ILE A 238 19.41 -18.30 3.57
CA ILE A 238 17.98 -18.03 3.54
C ILE A 238 17.21 -19.06 4.37
N ASP A 239 17.53 -20.35 4.23
CA ASP A 239 16.90 -21.40 5.01
C ASP A 239 17.19 -21.25 6.51
N ALA A 240 18.37 -20.76 6.89
CA ALA A 240 18.69 -20.44 8.28
C ALA A 240 17.83 -19.29 8.81
N TYR A 241 17.71 -18.18 8.07
CA TYR A 241 16.86 -17.06 8.47
C TYR A 241 15.38 -17.44 8.54
N ILE A 242 14.89 -18.30 7.65
CA ILE A 242 13.51 -18.82 7.72
C ILE A 242 13.32 -19.63 9.01
N ARG A 243 14.28 -20.48 9.39
CA ARG A 243 14.19 -21.21 10.67
C ARG A 243 14.15 -20.27 11.87
N GLU A 244 15.01 -19.25 11.89
CA GLU A 244 15.00 -18.22 12.94
C GLU A 244 13.67 -17.47 13.00
N GLN A 245 13.14 -17.07 11.84
CA GLN A 245 11.83 -16.42 11.73
C GLN A 245 10.72 -17.31 12.29
N LEU A 246 10.72 -18.62 11.99
CA LEU A 246 9.72 -19.56 12.50
C LEU A 246 9.82 -19.70 14.03
N LEU A 247 11.03 -19.73 14.59
CA LEU A 247 11.26 -19.73 16.04
C LEU A 247 10.82 -18.43 16.70
N HIS A 248 10.98 -17.29 16.03
CA HIS A 248 10.44 -16.01 16.49
C HIS A 248 8.92 -16.02 16.47
N ASN A 249 8.31 -16.41 15.35
CA ASN A 249 6.87 -16.39 15.15
C ASN A 249 6.12 -17.40 16.03
N SER A 250 6.76 -18.50 16.45
CA SER A 250 6.14 -19.49 17.36
C SER A 250 5.74 -18.86 18.70
N LYS A 251 6.49 -17.85 19.17
CA LYS A 251 6.21 -17.10 20.41
C LYS A 251 4.95 -16.24 20.32
N PHE A 252 4.48 -15.94 19.12
CA PHE A 252 3.34 -15.05 18.85
C PHE A 252 2.17 -15.76 18.14
N ASN A 253 2.25 -17.09 17.97
CA ASN A 253 1.26 -17.87 17.20
C ASN A 253 -0.10 -18.05 17.91
N ASN A 254 -0.22 -17.60 19.17
CA ASN A 254 -1.47 -17.66 19.94
C ASN A 254 -2.55 -16.65 19.48
N SER A 255 -2.27 -15.77 18.51
CA SER A 255 -3.21 -14.76 18.02
C SER A 255 -4.03 -15.18 16.78
N ARG A 256 -4.09 -16.47 16.45
CA ARG A 256 -4.77 -17.01 15.24
C ARG A 256 -5.83 -18.09 15.50
N ARG A 257 -6.34 -18.24 16.73
CA ARG A 257 -7.57 -19.00 17.01
C ARG A 257 -8.76 -18.07 17.13
#